data_AF-A0A382CN95-F1
#
_entry.id   AF-A0A382CN95-F1
#
_cell.length_a   1.000
_cell.length_b   1.000
_cell.length_c   1.000
_cell.angle_alpha   90.00
_cell.angle_beta   90.00
_cell.angle_gamma   90.00
#
_symmetry.space_group_name_H-M   'P 1'
#
loop_
_entity.id
_entity.type
_entity.pdbx_description
1 polymer ?
#
loop_
_entity_poly.entity_id
_entity_poly.type
_entity_poly.pdbx_seq_one_letter_code
_entity_poly.pdbx_strand_id
1 'polypeptide(L)' 'MKTYKDLMKEKAKFNFKSTVKLGMLEPFDEKYIKDLEKKGWEIDEFNLTSKGYELTISKDGKKVKYTDKKD' A
#
# COMPACT_ATOMS: atom_id res chain seq x y z
N MET A 1 23.62 3.05 4.89
CA MET A 1 22.56 2.02 4.75
C MET A 1 21.23 2.76 4.77
N LYS A 2 20.48 2.82 3.66
CA LYS A 2 19.18 3.51 3.64
C LYS A 2 18.19 2.69 4.48
N THR A 3 17.56 3.32 5.46
CA THR A 3 16.58 2.67 6.33
C THR A 3 15.21 2.67 5.65
N TYR A 4 14.32 1.77 6.06
CA TYR A 4 12.94 1.69 5.55
C TYR A 4 12.20 3.04 5.66
N LYS A 5 12.54 3.81 6.70
CA LYS A 5 12.07 5.17 6.94
C LYS A 5 12.54 6.17 5.87
N ASP A 6 13.70 5.95 5.26
CA ASP A 6 14.30 6.77 4.21
C ASP A 6 13.61 6.54 2.86
N LEU A 7 13.23 5.27 2.58
CA LEU A 7 12.44 4.90 1.40
C LEU A 7 11.00 5.44 1.44
N MET A 8 10.44 5.65 2.63
CA MET A 8 9.08 6.19 2.80
C MET A 8 9.02 7.72 2.94
N LYS A 9 10.17 8.39 3.13
CA LYS A 9 10.23 9.86 3.29
C LYS A 9 10.10 10.61 1.97
N GLU A 10 10.40 9.97 0.85
CA GLU A 10 10.24 10.51 -0.51
C GLU A 10 8.90 10.08 -1.11
N LYS A 11 7.72 10.53 -0.60
CA LYS A 11 6.38 10.36 -1.24
C LYS A 11 6.29 9.10 -2.14
N ALA A 12 6.63 7.95 -1.57
CA ALA A 12 6.99 6.81 -2.40
C ALA A 12 5.71 6.26 -3.00
N LYS A 13 5.45 6.60 -4.27
CA LYS A 13 4.37 6.01 -5.05
C LYS A 13 4.37 4.52 -4.78
N PHE A 14 3.24 4.01 -4.30
CA PHE A 14 3.06 2.60 -3.98
C PHE A 14 3.66 1.72 -5.08
N ASN A 15 4.53 0.77 -4.69
CA ASN A 15 5.18 -0.15 -5.63
C ASN A 15 4.77 -1.59 -5.30
N PHE A 16 3.79 -2.10 -6.06
CA PHE A 16 3.24 -3.44 -5.90
C PHE A 16 4.32 -4.53 -5.92
N LYS A 17 5.33 -4.41 -6.80
CA LYS A 17 6.40 -5.42 -6.91
C LYS A 17 7.26 -5.49 -5.65
N SER A 18 7.50 -4.35 -5.01
CA SER A 18 8.23 -4.28 -3.75
C SER A 18 7.40 -4.84 -2.60
N THR A 19 6.11 -4.52 -2.53
CA THR A 19 5.24 -5.03 -1.46
C THR A 19 5.01 -6.54 -1.56
N VAL A 20 4.92 -7.10 -2.77
CA VAL A 20 4.88 -8.56 -3.00
C VAL A 20 6.19 -9.22 -2.56
N LYS A 21 7.35 -8.65 -2.92
CA LYS A 21 8.65 -9.17 -2.46
C LYS A 21 8.81 -9.17 -0.95
N LEU A 22 8.20 -8.20 -0.29
CA LEU A 22 8.23 -8.05 1.17
C LEU A 22 7.17 -8.94 1.86
N GLY A 23 6.40 -9.74 1.11
CA GLY A 23 5.34 -10.60 1.64
C GLY A 23 4.14 -9.84 2.19
N MET A 24 3.98 -8.57 1.79
CA MET A 24 2.90 -7.72 2.27
C MET A 24 1.63 -7.83 1.42
N LEU A 25 1.79 -8.14 0.13
CA LEU A 25 0.72 -8.45 -0.80
C LEU A 25 1.06 -9.75 -1.51
N GLU A 26 0.03 -10.47 -1.92
CA GLU A 26 0.19 -11.65 -2.76
C GLU A 26 0.21 -11.24 -4.24
N PRO A 27 0.88 -11.99 -5.12
CA PRO A 27 0.84 -11.72 -6.56
C PRO A 27 -0.59 -11.72 -7.13
N PHE A 28 -1.52 -12.41 -6.48
CA PHE A 28 -2.94 -12.40 -6.86
C PHE A 28 -3.65 -11.08 -6.53
N ASP A 29 -3.12 -10.28 -5.60
CA ASP A 29 -3.68 -8.97 -5.24
C ASP A 29 -3.48 -7.92 -6.33
N GLU A 30 -2.64 -8.19 -7.33
CA GLU A 30 -2.40 -7.30 -8.46
C GLU A 30 -3.72 -6.90 -9.15
N LYS A 31 -4.68 -7.84 -9.21
CA LYS A 31 -5.99 -7.58 -9.79
C LYS A 31 -6.75 -6.49 -9.03
N TYR A 32 -6.64 -6.45 -7.70
CA TYR A 32 -7.31 -5.46 -6.87
C TYR A 32 -6.64 -4.09 -7.00
N ILE A 33 -5.31 -4.05 -7.06
CA ILE A 33 -4.56 -2.82 -7.31
C ILE A 33 -4.92 -2.23 -8.67
N LYS A 34 -4.94 -3.05 -9.73
CA LYS A 34 -5.36 -2.64 -11.07
C LYS A 34 -6.82 -2.17 -11.11
N ASP A 35 -7.70 -2.82 -10.34
CA ASP A 35 -9.10 -2.43 -10.25
C ASP A 35 -9.27 -1.09 -9.50
N LEU A 36 -8.50 -0.86 -8.43
CA LEU A 36 -8.42 0.42 -7.73
C LEU A 36 -7.98 1.54 -8.68
N GLU A 37 -6.89 1.34 -9.41
CA GLU A 37 -6.36 2.31 -10.38
C GLU A 37 -7.40 2.61 -11.48
N LYS A 38 -8.04 1.58 -12.05
CA LYS A 38 -9.14 1.75 -13.02
C LYS A 38 -10.33 2.53 -12.47
N LYS A 39 -10.64 2.34 -11.18
CA LYS A 39 -11.71 3.05 -10.49
C LYS A 39 -11.31 4.47 -10.08
N GLY A 40 -10.07 4.90 -10.34
CA GLY A 40 -9.54 6.21 -9.98
C GLY A 40 -9.14 6.31 -8.50
N TRP A 41 -8.87 5.18 -7.85
CA TRP A 41 -8.29 5.15 -6.52
C TRP A 41 -6.77 5.08 -6.62
N GLU A 42 -6.09 6.01 -5.97
CA GLU A 42 -4.65 6.03 -5.81
C GLU A 42 -4.29 5.49 -4.42
N ILE A 43 -3.22 4.70 -4.34
CA ILE A 43 -2.69 4.23 -3.07
C ILE A 43 -1.66 5.25 -2.59
N ASP A 44 -2.05 6.05 -1.59
CA ASP A 44 -1.21 7.07 -0.97
C ASP A 44 -0.12 6.45 -0.08
N GLU A 45 -0.52 5.54 0.81
CA GLU A 45 0.37 4.94 1.81
C GLU A 45 0.02 3.46 2.01
N PHE A 46 1.04 2.63 2.16
CA PHE A 46 0.87 1.24 2.52
C PHE A 46 1.99 0.81 3.48
N ASN A 47 1.61 0.56 4.73
CA ASN A 47 2.50 0.16 5.81
C ASN A 47 2.14 -1.26 6.28
N LEU A 48 3.09 -2.19 6.16
CA LEU A 48 2.97 -3.48 6.84
C LEU A 48 3.58 -3.36 8.24
N THR A 49 2.84 -3.78 9.24
CA THR A 49 3.29 -3.90 10.63
C THR A 49 3.29 -5.37 11.04
N SER A 50 4.01 -5.74 12.11
CA SER A 50 3.97 -7.11 12.63
C SER A 50 2.56 -7.56 13.09
N LYS A 51 1.61 -6.64 13.20
CA LYS A 51 0.23 -6.90 13.64
C LYS A 51 -0.80 -6.85 12.50
N GLY A 52 -0.37 -6.68 11.25
CA GLY A 52 -1.26 -6.51 10.10
C GLY A 52 -0.82 -5.36 9.20
N TYR A 53 -1.72 -4.78 8.41
CA TYR A 53 -1.37 -3.70 7.46
C TYR A 53 -2.25 -2.46 7.61
N GLU A 54 -1.68 -1.31 7.24
CA GLU A 54 -2.35 -0.03 7.11
C GLU A 54 -2.25 0.43 5.65
N LEU A 55 -3.39 0.58 4.99
CA LEU A 55 -3.52 1.02 3.61
C LEU A 55 -4.30 2.34 3.60
N THR A 56 -3.73 3.38 3.02
CA THR A 56 -4.44 4.64 2.73
C THR A 56 -4.60 4.75 1.23
N ILE A 57 -5.86 4.84 0.78
CA ILE A 57 -6.21 5.13 -0.61
C ILE A 57 -6.91 6.47 -0.69
N SER A 58 -6.76 7.18 -1.81
CA SER A 58 -7.51 8.39 -2.09
C SER A 58 -8.17 8.36 -3.46
N LYS A 59 -9.30 9.05 -3.57
CA LYS A 59 -10.04 9.27 -4.80
C LYS A 59 -10.76 10.61 -4.72
N ASP A 60 -10.58 11.47 -5.73
CA ASP A 60 -11.26 12.77 -5.82
C ASP A 60 -11.16 13.61 -4.53
N GLY A 61 -9.99 13.62 -3.88
CA GLY A 61 -9.75 14.35 -2.63
C GLY A 61 -10.30 13.68 -1.36
N LYS A 62 -11.00 12.55 -1.48
CA LYS A 62 -11.42 11.73 -0.33
C LYS A 62 -10.37 10.68 -0.03
N LYS A 63 -9.90 10.61 1.22
CA LYS A 63 -8.97 9.60 1.71
C LYS A 63 -9.70 8.56 2.55
N VAL A 64 -9.41 7.29 2.31
CA VAL A 64 -9.93 6.16 3.08
C VAL A 64 -8.74 5.39 3.64
N LYS A 65 -8.78 5.14 4.95
CA LYS A 65 -7.78 4.34 5.65
C LYS A 65 -8.37 2.98 5.99
N TYR A 66 -7.67 1.94 5.58
CA TYR A 66 -7.95 0.55 5.93
C TYR A 66 -6.85 0.07 6.86
N THR A 67 -7.24 -0.51 7.98
CA THR A 67 -6.32 -1.16 8.90
C THR A 67 -6.81 -2.58 9.10
N ASP A 68 -6.06 -3.54 8.60
CA ASP A 68 -6.30 -4.93 8.90
C ASP A 68 -5.39 -5.33 10.06
N LYS A 69 -5.97 -5.94 11.08
CA LYS A 69 -5.22 -6.51 12.20
C LYS A 69 -5.31 -8.02 12.06
N LYS A 70 -4.14 -8.65 11.95
CA LYS A 70 -4.03 -10.11 12.02
C LYS A 70 -4.16 -10.48 13.50
N ASP A 71 -5.37 -10.89 13.90
CA ASP A 71 -5.68 -11.40 15.24
C ASP A 71 -4.97 -12.75 15.49
#